data_AF-A0AA39VH49-F1
#
_entry.id   AF-A0AA39VH49-F1
#
_cell.length_a   1.000
_cell.length_b   1.000
_cell.length_c   1.000
_cell.angle_alpha   90.00
_cell.angle_beta   90.00
_cell.angle_gamma   90.00
#
_symmetry.space_group_name_H-M   'P 1'
#
loop_
_entity.id
_entity.type
_entity.pdbx_description
1 polymer ?
#
loop_
_entity_poly.entity_id
_entity_poly.type
_entity_poly.pdbx_seq_one_letter_code
_entity_poly.pdbx_strand_id
1 'polypeptide(L)'
;MATDPASNYNFVNNQDEVSIMFGVTDPTILSRMVVNESGMQQRFTWNRHENKWFGFWSALKEQCDYYNHCGPNSNCNSYRSDVFECTCLPGYEPKYPREWYLRDGSGGCKRKLGMSTCQNREGSIKVARVKVPDTSVTCVDMSLDLKQCEIKCLSNCSCIAYTSAYSESNSGIGCLTYHGDLIDTRTYTNAGQDLYVRVNVAELGICLINFIATNSFIISWPLFFNLYHP
;
A
#
# COMPACT_ATOMS: atom_id res chain seq x y z
N MET A 1 6.06 -7.12 8.84
CA MET A 1 5.85 -8.35 9.62
C MET A 1 5.89 -7.96 11.09
N ALA A 2 4.99 -8.48 11.93
CA ALA A 2 5.16 -8.33 13.38
C ALA A 2 6.48 -9.03 13.76
N THR A 3 7.34 -8.34 14.50
CA THR A 3 8.60 -8.88 15.01
C THR A 3 8.29 -9.95 16.06
N ASP A 4 8.28 -11.21 15.65
CA ASP A 4 8.28 -12.34 16.59
C ASP A 4 9.70 -12.45 17.19
N PRO A 5 9.90 -12.19 18.50
CA PRO A 5 11.22 -12.24 19.11
C PRO A 5 11.89 -13.62 19.02
N ALA A 6 11.10 -14.68 18.78
CA ALA A 6 11.60 -16.04 18.62
C ALA A 6 12.11 -16.34 17.19
N SER A 7 11.93 -15.41 16.24
CA SER A 7 12.16 -15.63 14.82
C SER A 7 13.12 -14.59 14.24
N ASN A 8 14.06 -15.05 13.41
CA ASN A 8 14.93 -14.16 12.64
C ASN A 8 14.71 -14.40 11.15
N TYR A 9 14.67 -13.32 10.37
CA TYR A 9 14.52 -13.34 8.92
C TYR A 9 15.68 -12.59 8.30
N ASN A 10 16.34 -13.21 7.33
CA ASN A 10 17.39 -12.58 6.55
C ASN A 10 17.00 -12.58 5.09
N PHE A 11 17.10 -11.41 4.45
CA PHE A 11 16.88 -11.25 3.02
C PHE A 11 18.20 -10.86 2.38
N VAL A 12 18.63 -11.64 1.40
CA VAL A 12 19.84 -11.39 0.62
C VAL A 12 19.44 -11.04 -0.80
N ASN A 13 20.00 -9.95 -1.31
CA ASN A 13 19.86 -9.53 -2.70
C ASN A 13 21.20 -8.97 -3.17
N ASN A 14 21.99 -9.79 -3.85
CA ASN A 14 23.30 -9.45 -4.39
C ASN A 14 23.47 -10.08 -5.79
N GLN A 15 24.70 -10.05 -6.33
CA GLN A 15 24.99 -10.56 -7.66
C GLN A 15 24.95 -12.10 -7.75
N ASP A 16 25.07 -12.79 -6.62
CA ASP A 16 25.16 -14.24 -6.53
C ASP A 16 23.82 -14.89 -6.19
N GLU A 17 23.02 -14.25 -5.33
CA GLU A 17 21.73 -14.77 -4.89
C GLU A 17 20.67 -13.71 -4.58
N VAL A 18 19.41 -14.13 -4.75
CA VAL A 18 18.23 -13.47 -4.19
C VAL A 18 17.48 -14.51 -3.36
N SER A 19 17.60 -14.44 -2.05
CA SER A 19 17.09 -15.47 -1.13
C SER A 19 16.50 -14.86 0.13
N ILE A 20 15.52 -15.57 0.69
CA ILE A 20 14.98 -15.29 2.02
C ILE A 20 15.20 -16.51 2.90
N MET A 21 15.85 -16.30 4.03
CA MET A 21 16.10 -17.32 5.03
C MET A 21 15.32 -16.98 6.29
N PHE A 22 14.75 -18.03 6.89
CA PHE A 22 14.05 -17.96 8.16
C PHE A 22 14.76 -18.88 9.16
N GLY A 23 14.99 -18.36 10.37
CA GLY A 23 15.56 -19.10 11.49
C GLY A 23 14.78 -18.85 12.79
N VAL A 24 14.96 -19.76 13.74
CA VAL A 24 14.45 -19.62 15.12
C VAL A 24 15.63 -19.33 16.03
N THR A 25 15.47 -18.40 16.98
CA THR A 25 16.56 -17.97 17.87
C THR A 25 16.97 -19.06 18.87
N ASP A 26 16.01 -19.86 19.33
CA ASP A 26 16.28 -21.05 20.15
C ASP A 26 16.49 -22.29 19.25
N PRO A 27 17.71 -22.87 19.22
CA PRO A 27 18.02 -24.01 18.36
C PRO A 27 17.29 -25.30 18.78
N THR A 28 16.68 -25.35 19.96
CA THR A 28 15.89 -26.49 20.42
C THR A 28 14.49 -26.51 19.81
N ILE A 29 14.02 -25.39 19.28
CA ILE A 29 12.70 -25.27 18.65
C ILE A 29 12.79 -25.73 17.20
N LEU A 30 12.03 -26.79 16.86
CA LEU A 30 11.86 -27.21 15.48
C LEU A 30 10.74 -26.40 14.84
N SER A 31 11.06 -25.69 13.76
CA SER A 31 10.09 -24.92 12.97
C SER A 31 10.31 -25.15 11.49
N ARG A 32 9.23 -25.11 10.70
CA ARG A 32 9.29 -25.27 9.25
C ARG A 32 8.25 -24.39 8.54
N MET A 33 8.62 -23.91 7.37
CA MET A 33 7.72 -23.27 6.42
C MET A 33 7.32 -24.30 5.36
N VAL A 34 6.02 -24.46 5.10
CA VAL A 34 5.49 -25.43 4.13
C VAL A 34 4.43 -24.73 3.29
N VAL A 35 4.39 -25.04 1.99
CA VAL A 35 3.26 -24.70 1.12
C VAL A 35 2.39 -25.94 1.01
N ASN A 36 1.12 -25.82 1.36
CA ASN A 36 0.18 -26.94 1.26
C ASN A 36 -0.37 -27.08 -0.18
N GLU A 37 -1.17 -28.13 -0.42
CA GLU A 37 -1.73 -28.44 -1.75
C GLU A 37 -2.66 -27.36 -2.30
N SER A 38 -3.22 -26.50 -1.43
CA SER A 38 -4.03 -25.35 -1.83
C SER A 38 -3.19 -24.10 -2.14
N GLY A 39 -1.86 -24.19 -2.10
CA GLY A 39 -0.95 -23.07 -2.32
C GLY A 39 -0.79 -22.13 -1.14
N MET A 40 -1.34 -22.47 0.03
CA MET A 40 -1.23 -21.63 1.22
C MET A 40 0.09 -21.91 1.94
N GLN A 41 0.89 -20.86 2.13
CA GLN A 41 2.12 -20.93 2.91
C GLN A 41 1.79 -20.94 4.41
N GLN A 42 2.41 -21.85 5.16
CA GLN A 42 2.16 -22.04 6.59
C GLN A 42 3.48 -22.23 7.33
N ARG A 43 3.57 -21.66 8.54
CA ARG A 43 4.62 -21.92 9.51
C ARG A 43 4.11 -22.90 10.54
N PHE A 44 4.83 -24.01 10.71
CA PHE A 44 4.58 -24.99 11.76
C PHE A 44 5.71 -24.98 12.78
N THR A 45 5.35 -25.17 14.05
CA THR A 45 6.31 -25.38 15.14
C THR A 45 6.01 -26.72 15.82
N TRP A 46 7.04 -27.45 16.19
CA TRP A 46 6.89 -28.76 16.84
C TRP A 46 6.56 -28.58 18.32
N ASN A 47 5.40 -29.08 18.76
CA ASN A 47 5.08 -29.19 20.18
C ASN A 47 5.64 -30.51 20.72
N ARG A 48 6.68 -30.42 21.57
CA ARG A 48 7.31 -31.58 22.20
C ARG A 48 6.39 -32.30 23.20
N HIS A 49 5.46 -31.61 23.84
CA HIS A 49 4.55 -32.21 24.83
C HIS A 49 3.51 -33.11 24.16
N GLU A 50 3.02 -32.69 22.99
CA GLU A 50 1.95 -33.38 22.27
C GLU A 50 2.47 -34.22 21.08
N ASN A 51 3.78 -34.18 20.82
CA ASN A 51 4.42 -34.83 19.66
C ASN A 51 3.73 -34.51 18.34
N LYS A 52 3.37 -33.24 18.13
CA LYS A 52 2.65 -32.81 16.93
C LYS A 52 3.13 -31.45 16.42
N TRP A 53 3.00 -31.24 15.11
CA TRP A 53 3.15 -29.92 14.51
C TRP A 53 1.89 -29.10 14.78
N PHE A 54 2.05 -27.89 15.32
CA PHE A 54 0.95 -26.93 15.41
C PHE A 54 1.19 -25.75 14.46
N GLY A 55 0.12 -25.23 13.88
CA GLY A 55 0.18 -24.09 12.97
C GLY A 55 0.39 -22.79 13.74
N PHE A 56 1.53 -22.14 13.52
CA PHE A 56 1.84 -20.85 14.12
C PHE A 56 1.28 -19.69 13.29
N TRP A 57 1.43 -19.78 11.97
CA TRP A 57 1.01 -18.73 11.04
C TRP A 57 0.68 -19.32 9.68
N SER A 58 -0.19 -18.63 8.94
CA SER A 58 -0.48 -18.90 7.53
C SER A 58 -0.58 -17.59 6.76
N ALA A 59 -0.14 -17.60 5.51
CA ALA A 59 -0.41 -16.54 4.54
C ALA A 59 -1.88 -16.61 4.09
N LEU A 60 -2.40 -15.51 3.53
CA LEU A 60 -3.80 -15.39 3.08
C LEU A 60 -4.82 -15.58 4.22
N LYS A 61 -4.82 -14.66 5.19
CA LYS A 61 -5.73 -14.70 6.33
C LYS A 61 -7.00 -13.90 6.10
N GLU A 62 -6.88 -12.81 5.35
CA GLU A 62 -7.95 -11.84 5.14
C GLU A 62 -8.32 -11.76 3.66
N GLN A 63 -9.53 -11.28 3.38
CA GLN A 63 -10.02 -11.11 2.01
C GLN A 63 -9.09 -10.22 1.16
N CYS A 64 -8.47 -9.20 1.74
CA CYS A 64 -7.50 -8.34 1.05
C CYS A 64 -6.13 -8.99 0.79
N ASP A 65 -5.87 -10.21 1.26
CA ASP A 65 -4.61 -10.90 0.99
C ASP A 65 -4.61 -11.60 -0.39
N TYR A 66 -5.79 -11.84 -0.96
CA TYR A 66 -5.91 -12.39 -2.31
C TYR A 66 -5.43 -11.38 -3.34
N TYR A 67 -4.57 -11.86 -4.25
CA TYR A 67 -3.96 -11.03 -5.28
C TYR A 67 -5.03 -10.32 -6.10
N ASN A 68 -4.90 -8.99 -6.21
CA ASN A 68 -5.80 -8.14 -6.99
C ASN A 68 -7.28 -8.27 -6.56
N HIS A 69 -7.55 -8.48 -5.26
CA HIS A 69 -8.91 -8.51 -4.71
C HIS A 69 -9.69 -7.23 -5.04
N CYS A 70 -9.04 -6.07 -4.89
CA CYS A 70 -9.53 -4.81 -5.42
C CYS A 70 -8.72 -4.48 -6.69
N GLY A 71 -9.42 -4.16 -7.78
CA GLY A 71 -8.83 -3.99 -9.10
C GLY A 71 -7.82 -2.84 -9.22
N PRO A 72 -7.33 -2.56 -10.44
CA PRO A 72 -6.33 -1.52 -10.70
C PRO A 72 -6.63 -0.17 -10.04
N ASN A 73 -5.59 0.51 -9.56
CA ASN A 73 -5.65 1.84 -8.94
C ASN A 73 -6.60 1.96 -7.74
N SER A 74 -6.79 0.86 -7.03
CA SER A 74 -7.60 0.79 -5.81
C SER A 74 -6.80 0.18 -4.66
N ASN A 75 -7.32 0.36 -3.44
CA ASN A 75 -6.76 -0.14 -2.20
C ASN A 75 -7.82 -0.95 -1.44
N CYS A 76 -7.40 -2.08 -0.91
CA CYS A 76 -8.23 -2.96 -0.09
C CYS A 76 -8.02 -2.71 1.41
N ASN A 77 -9.10 -2.66 2.19
CA ASN A 77 -9.03 -2.54 3.65
C ASN A 77 -10.02 -3.48 4.35
N SER A 78 -9.53 -4.64 4.80
CA SER A 78 -10.31 -5.67 5.51
C SER A 78 -10.89 -5.19 6.85
N TYR A 79 -10.40 -4.07 7.38
CA TYR A 79 -10.78 -3.58 8.71
C TYR A 79 -12.00 -2.65 8.69
N ARG A 80 -12.60 -2.43 7.51
CA ARG A 80 -13.83 -1.65 7.34
C ARG A 80 -15.03 -2.59 7.26
N SER A 81 -15.47 -3.11 8.40
CA SER A 81 -16.54 -4.12 8.45
C SER A 81 -17.94 -3.59 8.09
N ASP A 82 -18.13 -2.26 8.09
CA ASP A 82 -19.40 -1.58 7.86
C ASP A 82 -19.61 -1.10 6.42
N VAL A 83 -18.58 -1.15 5.57
CA VAL A 83 -18.59 -0.63 4.20
C VAL A 83 -17.80 -1.53 3.27
N PHE A 84 -17.94 -1.30 1.96
CA PHE A 84 -17.18 -2.01 0.95
C PHE A 84 -15.67 -1.83 1.17
N GLU A 85 -14.93 -2.93 1.16
CA GLU A 85 -13.50 -3.00 1.51
C GLU A 85 -12.60 -2.32 0.47
N CYS A 86 -13.04 -2.22 -0.78
CA CYS A 86 -12.31 -1.57 -1.85
C CYS A 86 -12.57 -0.06 -1.88
N THR A 87 -11.49 0.70 -2.07
CA THR A 87 -11.50 2.16 -2.19
C THR A 87 -10.60 2.60 -3.34
N CYS A 88 -10.98 3.60 -4.11
CA CYS A 88 -10.08 4.16 -5.11
C CYS A 88 -8.93 4.92 -4.45
N LEU A 89 -7.74 4.85 -5.05
CA LEU A 89 -6.61 5.67 -4.64
C LEU A 89 -6.89 7.16 -4.89
N PRO A 90 -6.18 8.09 -4.21
CA PRO A 90 -6.38 9.53 -4.39
C PRO A 90 -6.29 9.97 -5.85
N GLY A 91 -7.24 10.78 -6.32
CA GLY A 91 -7.33 11.20 -7.73
C GLY A 91 -8.00 10.19 -8.68
N TYR A 92 -8.44 9.03 -8.19
CA TYR A 92 -9.14 8.01 -8.97
C TYR A 92 -10.61 7.88 -8.54
N GLU A 93 -11.43 7.35 -9.45
CA GLU A 93 -12.86 7.05 -9.26
C GLU A 93 -13.20 5.68 -9.85
N PRO A 94 -14.30 5.03 -9.40
CA PRO A 94 -14.69 3.72 -9.91
C PRO A 94 -14.82 3.72 -11.42
N LYS A 95 -14.19 2.74 -12.09
CA LYS A 95 -14.28 2.59 -13.54
C LYS A 95 -15.71 2.26 -13.98
N TYR A 96 -16.37 1.40 -13.20
CA TYR A 96 -17.75 0.96 -13.40
C TYR A 96 -18.59 1.25 -12.14
N PRO A 97 -19.21 2.44 -12.03
CA PRO A 97 -19.93 2.85 -10.82
C PRO A 97 -21.06 1.91 -10.39
N ARG A 98 -21.70 1.24 -11.35
CA ARG A 98 -22.78 0.28 -11.07
C ARG A 98 -22.27 -0.99 -10.38
N GLU A 99 -21.17 -1.55 -10.88
CA GLU A 99 -20.50 -2.71 -10.28
C GLU A 99 -19.98 -2.35 -8.88
N TRP A 100 -19.34 -1.19 -8.76
CA TRP A 100 -18.85 -0.68 -7.49
C TRP A 100 -19.95 -0.52 -6.44
N TYR A 101 -21.12 -0.02 -6.83
CA TYR A 101 -22.30 0.07 -5.96
C TYR A 101 -22.80 -1.31 -5.49
N LEU A 102 -22.67 -2.32 -6.35
CA LEU A 102 -22.96 -3.72 -6.04
C LEU A 102 -21.82 -4.43 -5.29
N ARG A 103 -20.80 -3.68 -4.83
CA ARG A 103 -19.61 -4.18 -4.14
C ARG A 103 -18.73 -5.09 -5.01
N ASP A 104 -18.74 -4.84 -6.31
CA ASP A 104 -17.77 -5.43 -7.24
C ASP A 104 -16.71 -4.37 -7.59
N GLY A 105 -15.52 -4.56 -7.02
CA GLY A 105 -14.36 -3.69 -7.20
C GLY A 105 -13.34 -4.25 -8.19
N SER A 106 -13.63 -5.38 -8.84
CA SER A 106 -12.69 -6.10 -9.72
C SER A 106 -12.27 -5.26 -10.93
N GLY A 107 -13.17 -4.41 -11.43
CA GLY A 107 -12.89 -3.47 -12.52
C GLY A 107 -11.96 -2.30 -12.15
N GLY A 108 -11.69 -2.11 -10.86
CA GLY A 108 -10.80 -1.07 -10.34
C GLY A 108 -11.29 0.35 -10.58
N CYS A 109 -10.32 1.27 -10.61
CA CYS A 109 -10.53 2.69 -10.68
C CYS A 109 -9.79 3.31 -11.87
N LYS A 110 -10.39 4.35 -12.44
CA LYS A 110 -9.81 5.20 -13.48
C LYS A 110 -9.51 6.58 -12.90
N ARG A 111 -8.60 7.31 -13.52
CA ARG A 111 -8.31 8.70 -13.13
C ARG A 111 -9.58 9.55 -13.30
N LYS A 112 -9.91 10.37 -12.30
CA LYS A 112 -11.07 11.28 -12.34
C LYS A 112 -10.98 12.22 -13.54
N LEU A 113 -12.13 12.57 -14.12
CA LEU A 113 -12.19 13.54 -15.21
C LEU A 113 -11.60 14.89 -14.78
N GLY A 114 -10.76 15.50 -15.62
CA GLY A 114 -10.09 16.77 -15.31
C GLY A 114 -8.96 16.66 -14.28
N MET A 115 -8.70 15.46 -13.73
CA MET A 115 -7.58 15.22 -12.82
C MET A 115 -6.36 14.67 -13.55
N SER A 116 -6.02 15.14 -14.75
CA SER A 116 -4.79 14.71 -15.45
C SER A 116 -3.53 15.18 -14.71
N THR A 117 -2.48 14.36 -14.72
CA THR A 117 -1.13 14.75 -14.28
C THR A 117 -0.24 15.17 -15.46
N CYS A 118 1.04 15.52 -15.21
CA CYS A 118 2.00 16.14 -16.13
C CYS A 118 1.72 17.63 -16.48
N GLN A 119 1.12 18.40 -15.57
CA GLN A 119 0.91 19.84 -15.66
C GLN A 119 1.65 20.59 -14.53
N ASN A 120 1.63 21.92 -14.58
CA ASN A 120 2.25 22.74 -13.52
C ASN A 120 1.51 22.58 -12.18
N ARG A 121 2.26 22.56 -11.07
CA ARG A 121 1.77 22.53 -9.66
C ARG A 121 1.15 21.20 -9.19
N GLU A 122 1.78 20.10 -9.56
CA GLU A 122 1.42 18.77 -9.06
C GLU A 122 2.11 18.43 -7.75
N GLY A 123 1.67 17.33 -7.16
CA GLY A 123 2.29 16.78 -5.97
C GLY A 123 1.73 15.39 -5.71
N SER A 124 1.84 14.97 -4.46
CA SER A 124 1.59 13.58 -4.11
C SER A 124 0.78 13.49 -2.83
N ILE A 125 -0.16 12.55 -2.78
CA ILE A 125 -0.91 12.24 -1.57
C ILE A 125 -0.36 10.95 -0.97
N LYS A 126 -0.03 11.01 0.32
CA LYS A 126 0.42 9.87 1.10
C LYS A 126 -0.76 8.94 1.42
N VAL A 127 -0.64 7.68 0.99
CA VAL A 127 -1.49 6.56 1.38
C VAL A 127 -0.67 5.71 2.36
N ALA A 128 -0.97 5.86 3.65
CA ALA A 128 -0.16 5.31 4.71
C ALA A 128 -0.43 3.82 4.95
N ARG A 129 0.59 3.11 5.48
CA ARG A 129 0.46 1.75 6.01
C ARG A 129 -0.07 0.73 5.00
N VAL A 130 0.41 0.81 3.76
CA VAL A 130 0.01 -0.13 2.71
C VAL A 130 1.00 -1.27 2.54
N LYS A 131 0.52 -2.43 2.11
CA LYS A 131 1.28 -3.30 1.22
C LYS A 131 1.47 -2.50 -0.08
N VAL A 132 2.71 -2.17 -0.41
CA VAL A 132 3.01 -1.44 -1.64
C VAL A 132 2.52 -2.25 -2.87
N PRO A 133 2.13 -1.58 -3.96
CA PRO A 133 1.58 -2.25 -5.13
C PRO A 133 2.56 -3.27 -5.74
N ASP A 134 2.03 -4.13 -6.60
CA ASP A 134 2.79 -5.03 -7.45
C ASP A 134 3.95 -4.28 -8.15
N THR A 135 5.16 -4.85 -8.06
CA THR A 135 6.39 -4.19 -8.51
C THR A 135 6.73 -4.42 -9.99
N SER A 136 5.89 -5.11 -10.77
CA SER A 136 6.14 -5.43 -12.19
C SER A 136 6.29 -4.21 -13.10
N VAL A 137 5.68 -3.08 -12.72
CA VAL A 137 5.73 -1.81 -13.46
C VAL A 137 6.63 -0.77 -12.78
N THR A 138 7.59 -1.22 -11.97
CA THR A 138 8.47 -0.33 -11.19
C THR A 138 9.85 -0.14 -11.79
N CYS A 139 10.43 1.03 -11.53
CA CYS A 139 11.87 1.24 -11.62
C CYS A 139 12.45 1.46 -10.23
N VAL A 140 13.55 0.77 -9.92
CA VAL A 140 14.24 0.82 -8.62
C VAL A 140 15.52 1.65 -8.75
N ASP A 141 15.77 2.51 -7.77
CA ASP A 141 17.03 3.26 -7.65
C ASP A 141 17.45 3.35 -6.19
N MET A 142 18.43 2.53 -5.82
CA MET A 142 18.91 2.41 -4.44
C MET A 142 19.78 3.60 -3.98
N SER A 143 20.20 4.46 -4.90
CA SER A 143 21.04 5.62 -4.59
C SER A 143 20.26 6.83 -4.07
N LEU A 144 18.93 6.81 -4.20
CA LEU A 144 18.07 7.94 -3.90
C LEU A 144 17.38 7.80 -2.55
N ASP A 145 17.23 8.93 -1.87
CA ASP A 145 16.31 9.06 -0.74
C ASP A 145 14.87 9.34 -1.21
N LEU A 146 13.92 9.37 -0.26
CA LEU A 146 12.51 9.57 -0.57
C LEU A 146 12.21 10.94 -1.22
N LYS A 147 12.95 11.99 -0.86
CA LYS A 147 12.74 13.35 -1.41
C LYS A 147 13.25 13.43 -2.85
N GLN A 148 14.39 12.81 -3.13
CA GLN A 148 14.90 12.67 -4.49
C GLN A 148 13.98 11.78 -5.34
N CYS A 149 13.37 10.76 -4.73
CA CYS A 149 12.38 9.91 -5.36
C CYS A 149 11.14 10.70 -5.81
N GLU A 150 10.65 11.62 -4.97
CA GLU A 150 9.56 12.53 -5.32
C GLU A 150 9.93 13.40 -6.54
N ILE A 151 11.09 14.04 -6.54
CA ILE A 151 11.56 14.87 -7.65
C ILE A 151 11.67 14.04 -8.95
N LYS A 152 12.21 12.82 -8.85
CA LYS A 152 12.34 11.89 -9.99
C LYS A 152 10.97 11.48 -10.53
N CYS A 153 10.00 11.20 -9.67
CA CYS A 153 8.65 10.86 -10.10
C CYS A 153 7.94 12.05 -10.74
N LEU A 154 7.95 13.22 -10.10
CA LEU A 154 7.26 14.41 -10.61
C LEU A 154 7.84 14.90 -11.95
N SER A 155 9.15 14.70 -12.19
CA SER A 155 9.81 15.05 -13.44
C SER A 155 9.56 14.05 -14.59
N ASN A 156 9.06 12.85 -14.30
CA ASN A 156 8.69 11.86 -15.32
C ASN A 156 7.17 11.71 -15.41
N CYS A 157 6.56 12.17 -16.50
CA CYS A 157 5.11 12.17 -16.66
C CYS A 157 4.44 10.79 -16.69
N SER A 158 5.19 9.72 -16.93
CA SER A 158 4.68 8.35 -16.84
C SER A 158 4.63 7.84 -15.39
N CYS A 159 5.35 8.48 -14.47
CA CYS A 159 5.33 8.09 -13.06
C CYS A 159 3.99 8.50 -12.41
N ILE A 160 3.30 7.51 -11.82
CA ILE A 160 2.00 7.72 -11.17
C ILE A 160 2.06 7.56 -9.64
N ALA A 161 3.11 6.94 -9.11
CA ALA A 161 3.35 6.84 -7.68
C ALA A 161 4.82 6.52 -7.37
N TYR A 162 5.22 6.76 -6.12
CA TYR A 162 6.52 6.34 -5.62
C TYR A 162 6.48 5.96 -4.15
N THR A 163 7.50 5.25 -3.70
CA THR A 163 7.72 4.89 -2.29
C THR A 163 9.21 4.64 -2.05
N SER A 164 9.61 4.51 -0.78
CA SER A 164 10.95 4.06 -0.44
C SER A 164 11.08 2.56 -0.65
N ALA A 165 12.23 2.09 -1.15
CA ALA A 165 12.49 0.66 -1.26
C ALA A 165 12.62 0.00 0.12
N TYR A 166 13.19 0.72 1.10
CA TYR A 166 13.34 0.30 2.49
C TYR A 166 12.83 1.39 3.42
N SER A 167 11.64 1.20 3.98
CA SER A 167 10.94 2.18 4.83
C SER A 167 11.35 2.14 6.31
N GLU A 168 12.22 1.22 6.72
CA GLU A 168 12.57 1.02 8.14
C GLU A 168 13.54 2.08 8.69
N SER A 169 14.14 2.91 7.82
CA SER A 169 14.98 4.05 8.21
C SER A 169 14.17 5.35 8.21
N ASN A 170 14.49 6.27 9.13
CA ASN A 170 13.80 7.56 9.27
C ASN A 170 13.78 8.42 7.98
N SER A 171 14.68 8.17 7.03
CA SER A 171 14.75 8.86 5.73
C SER A 171 14.24 8.03 4.55
N GLY A 172 13.94 6.74 4.76
CA GLY A 172 13.83 5.75 3.69
C GLY A 172 15.18 5.54 2.98
N ILE A 173 15.45 4.32 2.52
CA ILE A 173 16.60 4.03 1.64
C ILE A 173 16.09 3.48 0.32
N GLY A 174 16.58 4.05 -0.78
CA GLY A 174 16.19 3.67 -2.12
C GLY A 174 14.81 4.18 -2.51
N CYS A 175 14.57 4.15 -3.81
CA CYS A 175 13.41 4.72 -4.49
C CYS A 175 12.76 3.68 -5.39
N LEU A 176 11.45 3.52 -5.27
CA LEU A 176 10.59 2.77 -6.18
C LEU A 176 9.66 3.76 -6.87
N THR A 177 9.68 3.81 -8.20
CA THR A 177 8.73 4.61 -9.01
C THR A 177 7.86 3.69 -9.85
N TYR A 178 6.55 3.94 -9.87
CA TYR A 178 5.55 3.14 -10.59
C TYR A 178 5.12 3.86 -11.87
N HIS A 179 5.11 3.15 -13.00
CA HIS A 179 4.84 3.70 -14.35
C HIS A 179 3.65 3.05 -15.06
N GLY A 180 2.81 2.33 -14.33
CA GLY A 180 1.60 1.68 -14.82
C GLY A 180 0.62 1.49 -13.68
N ASP A 181 -0.53 0.87 -13.95
CA ASP A 181 -1.60 0.68 -12.97
C ASP A 181 -1.10 0.08 -11.65
N LEU A 182 -1.57 0.66 -10.53
CA LEU A 182 -1.21 0.18 -9.19
C LEU A 182 -2.12 -0.97 -8.82
N ILE A 183 -1.56 -2.18 -8.70
CA ILE A 183 -2.31 -3.42 -8.48
C ILE A 183 -1.96 -4.00 -7.11
N ASP A 184 -2.92 -4.70 -6.49
CA ASP A 184 -2.69 -5.51 -5.27
C ASP A 184 -2.24 -4.70 -4.03
N THR A 185 -2.75 -3.47 -3.92
CA THR A 185 -2.52 -2.59 -2.75
C THR A 185 -3.54 -2.88 -1.66
N ARG A 186 -3.08 -3.02 -0.41
CA ARG A 186 -3.96 -3.13 0.76
C ARG A 186 -3.44 -2.35 1.95
N THR A 187 -4.34 -1.89 2.81
CA THR A 187 -3.98 -1.18 4.05
C THR A 187 -3.87 -2.16 5.23
N TYR A 188 -2.93 -1.87 6.13
CA TYR A 188 -2.81 -2.46 7.45
C TYR A 188 -3.14 -1.43 8.53
N THR A 189 -3.62 -1.90 9.69
CA THR A 189 -3.84 -1.03 10.86
C THR A 189 -2.52 -0.54 11.45
N ASN A 190 -1.56 -1.46 11.63
CA ASN A 190 -0.34 -1.22 12.41
C ASN A 190 0.95 -1.67 11.69
N ALA A 191 0.93 -1.82 10.37
CA ALA A 191 2.06 -2.30 9.58
C ALA A 191 2.08 -1.63 8.18
N GLY A 192 2.98 -2.08 7.30
CA GLY A 192 3.07 -1.58 5.93
C GLY A 192 3.96 -0.35 5.79
N GLN A 193 3.96 0.21 4.59
CA GLN A 193 4.81 1.32 4.17
C GLN A 193 3.94 2.45 3.60
N ASP A 194 4.51 3.64 3.48
CA ASP A 194 3.81 4.77 2.87
C ASP A 194 3.97 4.75 1.35
N LEU A 195 2.86 4.84 0.62
CA LEU A 195 2.84 5.03 -0.83
C LEU A 195 2.46 6.47 -1.15
N TYR A 196 3.17 7.11 -2.07
CA TYR A 196 2.88 8.48 -2.49
C TYR A 196 2.30 8.44 -3.90
N VAL A 197 1.00 8.72 -4.01
CA VAL A 197 0.27 8.71 -5.29
C VAL A 197 0.32 10.10 -5.91
N ARG A 198 0.79 10.20 -7.15
CA ARG A 198 0.87 11.46 -7.88
C ARG A 198 -0.51 11.95 -8.28
N VAL A 199 -0.83 13.17 -7.90
CA VAL A 199 -2.12 13.80 -8.14
C VAL A 199 -1.95 15.22 -8.70
N ASN A 200 -3.03 15.75 -9.26
CA ASN A 200 -3.04 17.13 -9.73
C ASN A 200 -3.29 18.12 -8.58
N VAL A 201 -3.17 19.42 -8.89
CA VAL A 201 -3.37 20.51 -7.92
C VAL A 201 -4.75 20.52 -7.27
N ALA A 202 -5.80 20.16 -8.01
CA ALA A 202 -7.17 20.19 -7.51
C ALA A 202 -7.40 19.12 -6.44
N GLU A 203 -6.92 17.89 -6.65
CA GLU A 203 -7.01 16.82 -5.66
C GLU A 203 -6.16 17.13 -4.40
N LEU A 204 -4.99 17.77 -4.55
CA LEU A 204 -4.22 18.27 -3.41
C LEU A 204 -5.03 19.27 -2.58
N GLY A 205 -5.71 20.22 -3.23
CA GLY A 205 -6.58 21.18 -2.57
C GLY A 205 -7.71 20.51 -1.79
N ILE A 206 -8.38 19.52 -2.39
CA ILE A 206 -9.43 18.74 -1.73
C ILE A 206 -8.88 18.02 -0.48
N CYS A 207 -7.70 17.41 -0.59
CA CYS A 207 -7.07 16.72 0.54
C CYS A 207 -6.73 17.67 1.69
N LEU A 208 -6.19 18.87 1.38
CA LEU A 208 -5.87 19.89 2.37
C LEU A 208 -7.12 20.39 3.10
N ILE A 209 -8.21 20.65 2.37
CA ILE A 209 -9.49 21.07 2.96
C ILE A 209 -10.02 20.00 3.91
N ASN A 210 -10.02 18.74 3.47
CA ASN A 210 -10.48 17.62 4.30
C ASN A 210 -9.63 17.46 5.56
N PHE A 211 -8.30 17.57 5.45
CA PHE A 211 -7.40 17.49 6.60
C PHE A 211 -7.66 18.59 7.64
N ILE A 212 -7.89 19.82 7.19
CA ILE A 212 -8.25 20.95 8.06
C ILE A 212 -9.61 20.66 8.71
N ALA A 213 -10.62 20.25 7.95
CA ALA A 213 -11.96 19.96 8.48
C ALA A 213 -11.96 18.83 9.54
N THR A 214 -11.11 17.81 9.38
CA THR A 214 -11.00 16.71 10.35
C THR A 214 -10.21 17.06 11.62
N ASN A 215 -9.28 18.03 11.55
CA ASN A 215 -8.46 18.44 12.69
C ASN A 215 -8.96 19.72 13.38
N SER A 216 -9.85 20.47 12.73
CA SER A 216 -10.53 21.61 13.31
C SER A 216 -11.86 21.18 13.91
N PHE A 217 -11.86 20.80 15.20
CA PHE A 217 -13.02 21.17 16.01
C PHE A 217 -13.08 22.71 15.99
N ILE A 218 -14.17 23.27 15.46
CA ILE A 218 -14.46 24.71 15.31
C ILE A 218 -13.84 25.35 14.06
N ILE A 219 -14.58 25.34 12.95
CA ILE A 219 -14.86 26.58 12.22
C ILE A 219 -16.35 26.58 11.91
N SER A 220 -17.08 27.48 12.57
CA SER A 220 -18.47 27.78 12.26
C SER A 220 -18.61 28.17 10.78
N TRP A 221 -19.44 27.43 10.04
CA TRP A 221 -20.19 27.98 8.90
C TRP A 221 -20.92 29.23 9.42
N PRO A 222 -20.55 30.47 9.03
CA PRO A 222 -20.80 30.97 7.67
C PRO A 222 -19.91 32.15 7.22
N LEU A 223 -19.00 31.98 6.24
CA LEU A 223 -18.44 33.14 5.50
C LEU A 223 -18.22 32.90 3.99
N PHE A 224 -18.72 31.81 3.42
CA PHE A 224 -18.54 31.53 1.98
C PHE A 224 -19.68 32.03 1.06
N PHE A 225 -20.68 32.73 1.59
CA PHE A 225 -21.69 33.41 0.77
C PHE A 225 -21.48 34.93 0.81
N ASN A 226 -20.56 35.47 0.00
CA ASN A 226 -20.66 36.83 -0.58
C ASN A 226 -19.46 37.22 -1.47
N LEU A 227 -19.08 36.35 -2.44
CA LEU A 227 -18.25 36.77 -3.57
C LEU A 227 -18.72 36.13 -4.88
N TYR A 228 -20.03 36.03 -5.09
CA TYR A 228 -20.62 35.77 -6.41
C TYR A 228 -22.05 36.31 -6.44
N HIS A 229 -22.19 37.61 -6.71
CA HIS A 229 -23.20 38.13 -7.61
C HIS A 229 -22.76 39.52 -8.12
N PRO A 230 -23.09 39.86 -9.38
CA PRO A 230 -22.54 40.99 -10.12
C PRO A 230 -23.05 42.35 -9.64
#